data_AF-A0A165VZS6-F1
#
_entry.id   AF-A0A165VZS6-F1
#
_cell.length_a   1.000
_cell.length_b   1.000
_cell.length_c   1.000
_cell.angle_alpha   90.00
_cell.angle_beta   90.00
_cell.angle_gamma   90.00
#
_symmetry.space_group_name_H-M   'P 1'
#
loop_
_entity.id
_entity.type
_entity.pdbx_description
1 polymer ?
#
loop_
_entity_poly.entity_id
_entity_poly.type
_entity_poly.pdbx_seq_one_letter_code
_entity_poly.pdbx_strand_id
1 'polypeptide(L)'
;RVTIPHPYARLYAKKDGAKRRRIWNHALEKSLFSAHELSTMGAPHRRTIYTASLEAHVDRLHAQLISLGFYPIPFEKLDPFKGLNSKTAKSMVAGLQHDDSHMKLKLLEIERAV
;
A
#
# COMPACT_ATOMS: atom_id res chain seq x y z
N ARG A 1 -39.36 -15.99 -13.95
CA ARG A 1 -38.66 -15.78 -12.65
C ARG A 1 -37.43 -14.94 -12.94
N VAL A 2 -37.38 -13.69 -12.45
CA VAL A 2 -36.22 -12.81 -12.64
C VAL A 2 -35.13 -13.30 -11.70
N THR A 3 -34.07 -13.89 -12.23
CA THR A 3 -32.87 -14.25 -11.47
C THR A 3 -32.10 -12.98 -11.18
N ILE A 4 -32.30 -12.40 -10.00
CA ILE A 4 -31.49 -11.29 -9.49
C ILE A 4 -30.10 -11.88 -9.22
N PRO A 5 -29.06 -11.52 -10.00
CA PRO A 5 -27.72 -12.02 -9.77
C PRO A 5 -27.24 -11.54 -8.40
N HIS A 6 -26.53 -12.38 -7.66
CA HIS A 6 -25.98 -12.00 -6.37
C HIS A 6 -25.16 -10.70 -6.53
N PRO A 7 -25.29 -9.70 -5.63
CA PRO A 7 -24.67 -8.38 -5.78
C PRO A 7 -23.15 -8.41 -6.09
N TYR A 8 -22.46 -9.43 -5.59
CA TYR A 8 -21.01 -9.62 -5.78
C TYR A 8 -20.61 -10.58 -6.92
N ALA A 9 -21.55 -11.12 -7.69
CA ALA A 9 -21.27 -12.10 -8.75
C ALA A 9 -20.29 -11.57 -9.82
N ARG A 10 -20.29 -10.25 -10.05
CA ARG A 10 -19.41 -9.57 -11.01
C ARG A 10 -17.95 -9.45 -10.55
N LEU A 11 -17.67 -9.54 -9.25
CA LEU A 11 -16.30 -9.50 -8.74
C LEU A 11 -15.51 -10.76 -9.14
N TYR A 12 -16.19 -11.89 -9.29
CA TYR A 12 -15.60 -13.16 -9.68
C TYR A 12 -15.43 -13.33 -11.20
N ALA A 13 -16.21 -12.59 -12.01
CA ALA A 13 -16.15 -12.66 -13.46
C ALA A 13 -14.86 -12.06 -14.07
N LYS A 14 -14.06 -11.32 -13.27
CA LYS A 14 -12.87 -10.59 -13.73
C LYS A 14 -11.54 -11.34 -13.51
N LYS A 15 -11.58 -12.66 -13.33
CA LYS A 15 -10.40 -13.46 -13.00
C LYS A 15 -9.49 -13.79 -14.20
N ASP A 16 -9.96 -13.60 -15.44
CA ASP A 16 -9.27 -14.04 -16.67
C ASP A 16 -8.63 -12.91 -17.51
N GLY A 17 -8.43 -11.72 -16.92
CA GLY A 17 -7.61 -10.68 -17.54
C GLY A 17 -6.14 -10.84 -17.14
N ALA A 18 -5.25 -11.11 -18.10
CA ALA A 18 -3.80 -11.18 -17.91
C ALA A 18 -3.34 -10.14 -16.87
N LYS A 19 -2.64 -10.60 -15.82
CA LYS A 19 -2.12 -9.80 -14.70
C LYS A 19 -1.33 -8.59 -15.24
N ARG A 20 -2.01 -7.48 -15.55
CA ARG A 20 -1.35 -6.23 -15.90
C ARG A 20 -0.65 -5.78 -14.65
N ARG A 21 0.69 -5.87 -14.68
CA ARG A 21 1.54 -5.31 -13.65
C ARG A 21 1.18 -3.82 -13.56
N ARG A 22 0.53 -3.41 -12.47
CA ARG A 22 0.17 -2.01 -12.24
C ARG A 22 1.49 -1.24 -12.23
N ILE A 23 1.63 -0.29 -13.15
CA ILE A 23 2.80 0.60 -13.16
C ILE A 23 2.80 1.31 -11.81
N TRP A 24 3.87 1.12 -11.06
CA TRP A 24 4.03 1.78 -9.78
C TRP A 24 4.31 3.25 -10.06
N ASN A 25 3.31 4.10 -9.81
CA ASN A 25 3.49 5.54 -9.88
C ASN A 25 4.25 5.97 -8.62
N HIS A 26 5.56 6.20 -8.76
CA HIS A 26 6.38 6.80 -7.70
C HIS A 26 6.03 8.29 -7.59
N ALA A 27 4.91 8.61 -6.93
CA ALA A 27 4.37 9.98 -6.87
C ALA A 27 5.39 11.01 -6.36
N LEU A 28 6.32 10.58 -5.49
CA LEU A 28 7.34 11.43 -4.88
C LEU A 28 8.70 11.39 -5.59
N GLU A 29 8.84 10.66 -6.70
CA GLU A 29 10.13 10.58 -7.43
C GLU A 29 10.61 11.97 -7.86
N LYS A 30 9.68 12.84 -8.30
CA LYS A 30 9.99 14.22 -8.71
C LYS A 30 10.43 15.13 -7.56
N SER A 31 10.15 14.74 -6.31
CA SER A 31 10.58 15.47 -5.12
C SER A 31 11.92 14.97 -4.60
N LEU A 32 12.34 13.76 -4.99
CA LEU A 32 13.56 13.12 -4.53
C LEU A 32 14.69 13.19 -5.54
N PHE A 33 14.37 13.24 -6.83
CA PHE A 33 15.33 13.26 -7.92
C PHE A 33 15.14 14.50 -8.79
N SER A 34 16.26 15.08 -9.21
CA SER A 34 16.29 16.09 -10.27
C SER A 34 15.91 15.49 -11.63
N ALA A 35 15.53 16.34 -12.58
CA ALA A 35 15.25 15.91 -13.95
C ALA A 35 16.44 15.17 -14.58
N HIS A 36 17.67 15.61 -14.29
CA HIS A 36 18.88 14.95 -14.75
C HIS A 36 18.98 13.53 -14.19
N GLU A 37 18.83 13.36 -12.87
CA GLU A 37 18.95 12.05 -12.22
C GLU A 37 17.87 11.06 -12.69
N LEU A 38 16.66 11.54 -12.95
CA LEU A 38 15.58 10.72 -13.52
C LEU A 38 15.94 10.21 -14.93
N SER A 39 16.62 11.03 -15.73
CA SER A 39 17.04 10.69 -17.08
C SER A 39 18.28 9.81 -17.14
N THR A 40 19.24 9.96 -16.23
CA THR A 40 20.53 9.26 -16.29
C THR A 40 20.64 8.06 -15.37
N MET A 41 19.96 8.05 -14.22
CA MET A 41 20.04 6.92 -13.29
C MET A 41 19.11 5.79 -13.70
N GLY A 42 19.58 4.55 -13.66
CA GLY A 42 18.75 3.38 -13.95
C GLY A 42 17.64 3.15 -12.91
N ALA A 43 16.49 2.65 -13.36
CA ALA A 43 15.33 2.38 -12.53
C ALA A 43 15.62 1.51 -11.27
N PRO A 44 16.49 0.47 -11.29
CA PRO A 44 16.82 -0.28 -10.08
C PRO A 44 17.45 0.59 -8.99
N HIS A 45 18.37 1.48 -9.36
CA HIS A 45 19.09 2.34 -8.42
C HIS A 45 18.15 3.40 -7.82
N ARG A 46 17.33 4.02 -8.68
CA ARG A 46 16.31 4.99 -8.24
C ARG A 46 15.32 4.38 -7.26
N ARG A 47 14.87 3.14 -7.49
CA ARG A 47 13.94 2.44 -6.56
C ARG A 47 14.55 2.23 -5.17
N THR A 48 15.83 1.88 -5.08
CA THR A 48 16.52 1.72 -3.80
C THR A 48 16.58 3.05 -3.05
N ILE A 49 17.02 4.12 -3.71
CA ILE A 49 17.10 5.45 -3.10
C ILE A 49 15.72 5.97 -2.70
N TYR A 50 14.72 5.80 -3.57
CA TYR A 50 13.34 6.16 -3.30
C TYR A 50 12.82 5.48 -2.03
N THR A 51 13.02 4.17 -1.92
CA THR A 51 12.57 3.39 -0.75
C THR A 51 13.27 3.84 0.53
N ALA A 52 14.60 3.96 0.48
CA ALA A 52 15.39 4.41 1.63
C ALA A 52 15.01 5.84 2.08
N SER A 53 14.73 6.73 1.13
CA SER A 53 14.31 8.11 1.42
C SER A 53 12.94 8.15 2.12
N LEU A 54 12.01 7.29 1.70
CA LEU A 54 10.70 7.17 2.35
C LEU A 54 10.82 6.55 3.75
N GLU A 55 11.63 5.51 3.92
CA GLU A 55 11.89 4.89 5.23
C GLU A 55 12.47 5.93 6.21
N ALA A 56 13.51 6.66 5.79
CA ALA A 56 14.10 7.72 6.60
C ALA A 56 13.12 8.86 6.94
N HIS A 57 12.16 9.14 6.05
CA HIS A 57 11.11 10.13 6.33
C HIS A 57 10.12 9.62 7.37
N VAL A 58 9.69 8.35 7.28
CA VAL A 58 8.81 7.72 8.27
C VAL A 58 9.48 7.66 9.64
N ASP A 59 10.76 7.29 9.71
CA ASP A 59 11.52 7.26 10.96
C ASP A 59 11.58 8.64 11.62
N ARG A 60 11.80 9.69 10.82
CA ARG A 60 11.80 11.07 11.30
C ARG A 60 10.44 11.51 11.82
N LEU A 61 9.36 11.18 11.10
CA LEU A 61 8.00 11.46 11.55
C LEU A 61 7.70 10.73 12.86
N HIS A 62 8.08 9.46 12.99
CA HIS A 62 7.95 8.73 14.23
C HIS A 62 8.72 9.38 15.38
N ALA A 63 9.97 9.78 15.15
CA ALA A 63 10.77 10.48 16.18
C ALA A 63 10.12 11.80 16.62
N GLN A 64 9.58 12.57 15.66
CA GLN A 64 8.85 13.82 15.94
C GLN A 64 7.58 13.53 16.76
N LEU A 65 6.79 12.55 16.36
CA LEU A 65 5.58 12.14 17.05
C LEU A 65 5.85 11.69 18.48
N ILE A 66 6.91 10.90 18.69
CA ILE A 66 7.37 10.48 20.02
C ILE A 66 7.76 11.71 20.85
N SER A 67 8.51 12.66 20.27
CA SER A 67 8.93 13.88 20.99
C SER A 67 7.77 14.75 21.45
N LEU A 68 6.64 14.73 20.72
CA LEU A 68 5.42 15.44 21.06
C LEU A 68 4.50 14.63 21.98
N GLY A 69 4.88 13.40 22.36
CA GLY A 69 4.03 12.49 23.14
C GLY A 69 2.84 11.92 22.37
N PHE A 70 2.80 12.09 21.04
CA PHE A 70 1.72 11.60 20.18
C PHE A 70 2.11 10.26 19.55
N TYR A 71 1.83 9.15 20.23
CA TYR A 71 1.93 7.82 19.64
C TYR A 71 0.53 7.17 19.57
N PRO A 72 -0.03 6.94 18.38
CA PRO A 72 -1.40 6.41 18.25
C PRO A 72 -1.54 4.98 18.79
N ILE A 73 -0.43 4.24 18.89
CA ILE A 73 -0.37 2.88 19.38
C ILE A 73 0.60 2.83 20.57
N PRO A 74 0.13 2.42 21.77
CA PRO A 74 0.99 2.21 22.93
C PRO A 74 2.08 1.16 22.66
N PHE A 75 3.27 1.35 23.22
CA PHE A 75 4.43 0.49 22.98
C PHE A 75 4.20 -0.96 23.46
N GLU A 76 3.37 -1.17 24.47
CA GLU A 76 3.00 -2.49 25.00
C GLU A 76 2.27 -3.32 23.94
N LYS A 77 1.52 -2.66 23.04
CA LYS A 77 0.86 -3.33 21.91
C LYS A 77 1.84 -3.70 20.79
N LEU A 78 3.05 -3.15 20.80
CA LEU A 78 4.11 -3.46 19.83
C LEU A 78 4.99 -4.62 20.29
N ASP A 79 5.02 -4.94 21.59
CA ASP A 79 5.83 -6.03 22.15
C ASP A 79 5.64 -7.38 21.44
N PRO A 80 4.42 -7.83 21.10
CA PRO A 80 4.21 -9.10 20.40
C PRO A 80 4.83 -9.14 18.99
N PHE A 81 5.14 -7.99 18.41
CA PHE A 81 5.67 -7.86 17.06
C PHE A 81 7.19 -7.64 17.04
N LYS A 82 7.85 -7.61 18.21
CA LYS A 82 9.32 -7.58 18.28
C LYS A 82 9.90 -8.82 17.58
N GLY A 83 10.86 -8.60 16.68
CA GLY A 83 11.46 -9.66 15.88
C GLY A 83 10.65 -10.07 14.64
N LEU A 84 9.57 -9.36 14.30
CA LEU A 84 8.85 -9.57 13.06
C LEU A 84 9.78 -9.31 11.86
N ASN A 85 10.05 -10.36 11.08
CA ASN A 85 10.89 -10.23 9.90
C ASN A 85 10.15 -9.52 8.76
N SER A 86 10.91 -8.89 7.86
CA SER A 86 10.35 -8.10 6.76
C SER A 86 9.52 -8.93 5.77
N LYS A 87 9.76 -10.25 5.65
CA LYS A 87 8.97 -11.11 4.76
C LYS A 87 7.55 -11.30 5.30
N THR A 88 7.43 -11.60 6.59
CA THR A 88 6.14 -11.74 7.27
C THR A 88 5.38 -10.41 7.26
N ALA A 89 6.05 -9.30 7.61
CA ALA A 89 5.45 -7.98 7.56
C ALA A 89 4.89 -7.63 6.17
N LYS A 90 5.67 -7.87 5.10
CA LYS A 90 5.21 -7.67 3.71
C LYS A 90 4.00 -8.53 3.37
N SER A 91 3.97 -9.79 3.81
CA SER A 91 2.84 -10.68 3.58
C SER A 91 1.57 -10.21 4.29
N MET A 92 1.70 -9.74 5.54
CA MET A 92 0.57 -9.19 6.30
C MET A 92 0.00 -7.93 5.63
N VAL A 93 0.87 -7.00 5.23
CA VAL A 93 0.46 -5.78 4.52
C VAL A 93 -0.17 -6.10 3.16
N ALA A 94 0.35 -7.08 2.43
CA ALA A 94 -0.24 -7.51 1.16
C ALA A 94 -1.65 -8.10 1.35
N GLY A 95 -1.87 -8.89 2.41
CA GLY A 95 -3.20 -9.39 2.77
C GLY A 95 -4.16 -8.26 3.11
N LEU A 96 -3.75 -7.32 3.97
CA LEU A 96 -4.56 -6.16 4.34
C LEU A 96 -4.93 -5.30 3.12
N GLN A 97 -3.98 -5.06 2.21
CA GLN A 97 -4.23 -4.31 0.98
C GLN A 97 -5.24 -5.03 0.07
N HIS A 98 -5.13 -6.34 -0.04
CA HIS A 98 -6.05 -7.16 -0.81
C HIS A 98 -7.47 -7.05 -0.25
N ASP A 99 -7.60 -7.17 1.07
CA ASP A 99 -8.88 -7.10 1.78
C ASP A 99 -9.51 -5.70 1.67
N ASP A 100 -8.73 -4.63 1.86
CA ASP A 100 -9.15 -3.24 1.64
C ASP A 100 -9.65 -3.01 0.21
N SER A 101 -8.93 -3.54 -0.78
CA SER A 101 -9.32 -3.41 -2.19
C SER A 101 -10.64 -4.12 -2.47
N HIS A 102 -10.82 -5.32 -1.92
CA HIS A 102 -12.09 -6.05 -2.02
C HIS A 102 -13.23 -5.32 -1.32
N MET A 103 -12.98 -4.75 -0.15
CA MET A 103 -13.97 -4.00 0.62
C MET A 103 -14.41 -2.74 -0.14
N LYS A 104 -13.47 -1.98 -0.71
CA LYS A 104 -13.77 -0.81 -1.56
C LYS A 104 -14.61 -1.19 -2.78
N LEU A 105 -14.30 -2.29 -3.44
CA LEU A 105 -15.11 -2.77 -4.57
C LEU A 105 -16.53 -3.13 -4.14
N LYS A 106 -16.70 -3.81 -3.01
CA LYS A 106 -18.04 -4.13 -2.47
C LYS A 106 -18.82 -2.86 -2.13
N LEU A 107 -18.18 -1.87 -1.52
CA LEU A 107 -18.78 -0.59 -1.16
C LEU A 107 -19.29 0.13 -2.41
N LEU A 108 -18.47 0.23 -3.47
CA LEU A 108 -18.86 0.82 -4.75
C LEU A 108 -20.04 0.09 -5.41
N GLU A 109 -20.14 -1.24 -5.30
CA GLU A 109 -21.28 -1.98 -5.83
C GLU A 109 -22.56 -1.73 -5.02
N ILE A 110 -22.45 -1.52 -3.70
CA ILE A 110 -23.60 -1.11 -2.86
C ILE A 110 -24.05 0.30 -3.23
N GLU A 111 -23.13 1.26 -3.34
CA GLU A 111 -23.44 2.65 -3.74
C GLU A 111 -24.09 2.75 -5.11
N ARG A 112 -23.80 1.81 -6.03
CA ARG A 112 -24.42 1.74 -7.35
C ARG A 112 -25.81 1.11 -7.36
N ALA A 113 -26.15 0.36 -6.32
CA ALA A 113 -27.44 -0.33 -6.20
C ALA A 113 -28.50 0.52 -5.48
N VAL A 114 -28.08 1.64 -4.88
CA VAL A 114 -28.93 2.71 -4.31
C VAL A 114 -29.19 3.77 -5.37
#